data_AF-A0A4R5K2B1-F1
#
_entry.id   AF-A0A4R5K2B1-F1
#
_cell.length_a   1.000
_cell.length_b   1.000
_cell.length_c   1.000
_cell.angle_alpha   90.00
_cell.angle_beta   90.00
_cell.angle_gamma   90.00
#
_symmetry.space_group_name_H-M   'P 1'
#
loop_
_entity.id
_entity.type
_entity.pdbx_description
1 polymer ?
#
loop_
_entity_poly.entity_id
_entity_poly.type
_entity_poly.pdbx_seq_one_letter_code
_entity_poly.pdbx_strand_id
1 'polypeptide(L)'
;MVGETLQPTPRGWWEKAFVVGLIIGLAVTVAATIAVILKQLDFWSYLVIALGTNIVLQLVLPLLVAPLITKREALDAEMGIVECGIRSRSLPPGPPPPDSSYQSGWLIGYAKKENDSLVFQPRKKSTGSLVGSPLTFQNVTPLTGGLRTPAAASWYLGPLSRGRTVVFLKTDRGVIEVSGSVVGLKAVGAYPAEAV
;
A
#
# COMPACT_ATOMS: atom_id res chain seq x y z
N MET A 1 15.16 13.33 -19.90
CA MET A 1 15.47 13.75 -18.53
C MET A 1 15.38 12.53 -17.64
N VAL A 2 16.48 12.11 -17.02
CA VAL A 2 16.45 11.02 -16.03
C VAL A 2 15.77 11.59 -14.80
N GLY A 3 14.54 11.15 -14.53
CA GLY A 3 13.81 11.59 -13.34
C GLY A 3 14.59 11.18 -12.10
N GLU A 4 14.75 12.10 -11.16
CA GLU A 4 15.41 11.85 -9.89
C GLU A 4 14.66 10.72 -9.16
N THR A 5 15.41 9.74 -8.65
CA THR A 5 14.82 8.62 -7.91
C THR A 5 14.28 9.15 -6.58
N LEU A 6 13.03 8.82 -6.25
CA LEU A 6 12.41 9.26 -5.00
C LEU A 6 13.20 8.68 -3.80
N GLN A 7 13.21 9.38 -2.67
CA GLN A 7 13.86 8.90 -1.44
C GLN A 7 12.85 8.85 -0.29
N PRO A 8 11.93 7.86 -0.29
CA PRO A 8 10.97 7.70 0.81
C PRO A 8 11.67 7.23 2.08
N THR A 9 11.07 7.53 3.23
CA THR A 9 11.53 7.06 4.53
C THR A 9 11.55 5.53 4.55
N PRO A 10 12.66 4.87 4.93
CA PRO A 10 12.77 3.43 4.90
C PRO A 10 11.81 2.78 5.90
N ARG A 11 11.19 1.67 5.49
CA ARG A 11 10.31 0.88 6.36
C ARG A 11 11.06 0.25 7.52
N GLY A 12 10.48 0.36 8.71
CA GLY A 12 10.99 -0.32 9.90
C GLY A 12 10.89 -1.85 9.79
N TRP A 13 11.64 -2.56 10.62
CA TRP A 13 11.60 -4.03 10.66
C TRP A 13 10.20 -4.56 10.99
N TRP A 14 9.48 -3.92 11.92
CA TRP A 14 8.10 -4.29 12.26
C TRP A 14 7.11 -4.15 11.11
N GLU A 15 7.24 -3.11 10.27
CA GLU A 15 6.43 -2.96 9.06
C GLU A 15 6.70 -4.06 8.04
N LYS A 16 7.97 -4.45 7.89
CA LYS A 16 8.36 -5.56 7.01
C LYS A 16 7.84 -6.90 7.54
N ALA A 17 7.98 -7.14 8.85
CA ALA A 17 7.50 -8.34 9.52
C ALA A 17 5.97 -8.47 9.39
N PHE A 18 5.23 -7.36 9.47
CA PHE A 18 3.79 -7.35 9.24
C PHE A 18 3.40 -7.81 7.84
N VAL A 19 4.10 -7.32 6.81
CA VAL A 19 3.87 -7.74 5.42
C VAL A 19 4.19 -9.23 5.22
N VAL A 20 5.14 -9.76 6.02
CA VAL A 20 5.53 -11.17 6.08
C VAL A 20 4.65 -11.97 7.05
N GLY A 21 3.65 -11.37 7.70
CA GLY A 21 2.83 -11.99 8.74
C GLY A 21 2.17 -13.30 8.33
N LEU A 22 1.88 -13.49 7.03
CA LEU A 22 1.43 -14.76 6.45
C LEU A 22 2.45 -15.90 6.61
N ILE A 23 3.75 -15.62 6.48
CA ILE A 23 4.82 -16.60 6.66
C ILE A 23 4.95 -16.96 8.14
N ILE A 24 4.83 -15.98 9.04
CA ILE A 24 4.85 -16.23 10.49
C ILE A 24 3.63 -17.07 10.90
N GLY A 25 2.43 -16.70 10.42
CA GLY A 25 1.22 -17.48 10.65
C GLY A 25 1.31 -18.90 10.10
N LEU A 26 1.90 -19.07 8.91
CA LEU A 26 2.16 -20.38 8.32
C LEU A 26 3.15 -21.19 9.17
N ALA A 27 4.25 -20.60 9.62
CA ALA A 27 5.24 -21.27 10.45
C ALA A 27 4.64 -21.76 11.78
N VAL A 28 3.82 -20.93 12.43
CA VAL A 28 3.06 -21.32 13.63
C VAL A 28 2.11 -22.47 13.34
N THR A 29 1.38 -22.40 12.22
CA THR A 29 0.46 -23.45 11.80
C THR A 29 1.19 -24.77 11.56
N VAL A 30 2.34 -24.74 10.87
CA VAL A 30 3.20 -25.91 10.63
C VAL A 30 3.73 -26.50 11.93
N ALA A 31 4.25 -25.68 12.84
CA ALA A 31 4.76 -26.13 14.13
C ALA A 31 3.67 -26.81 14.96
N ALA A 32 2.46 -26.23 14.99
CA ALA A 32 1.32 -26.80 15.66
C ALA A 32 0.86 -28.13 15.00
N THR A 33 0.91 -28.23 13.67
CA THR A 33 0.57 -29.47 12.95
C THR A 33 1.55 -30.59 13.28
N ILE A 34 2.85 -30.29 13.38
CA ILE A 34 3.88 -31.25 13.80
C ILE A 34 3.59 -31.76 15.21
N ALA A 35 3.19 -30.89 16.15
CA ALA A 35 2.84 -31.29 17.51
C ALA A 35 1.65 -32.28 17.57
N VAL A 36 0.65 -32.11 16.70
CA VAL A 36 -0.48 -33.07 16.56
C VAL A 36 -0.01 -34.41 16.00
N ILE A 37 0.83 -34.39 14.96
CA ILE A 37 1.36 -35.61 14.34
C ILE A 37 2.18 -36.41 15.36
N LEU A 38 2.95 -35.72 16.21
CA LEU A 38 3.72 -36.31 17.30
C LEU A 38 2.86 -36.76 18.50
N LYS A 39 1.52 -36.69 18.39
CA LYS A 39 0.53 -37.02 19.44
C LYS A 39 0.70 -36.23 20.74
N GLN A 40 1.32 -35.05 20.69
CA GLN A 40 1.47 -34.18 21.86
C GLN A 40 0.23 -33.31 22.09
N LEU A 41 -0.65 -33.19 21.09
CA LEU A 41 -1.91 -32.45 21.15
C LEU A 41 -3.02 -33.21 20.43
N ASP A 42 -4.23 -33.17 20.99
CA ASP A 42 -5.43 -33.58 20.29
C ASP A 42 -5.85 -32.55 19.22
N PHE A 43 -6.62 -33.01 18.24
CA PHE A 43 -7.03 -32.19 17.09
C PHE A 43 -7.81 -30.92 17.50
N TRP A 44 -8.65 -31.01 18.53
CA TRP A 44 -9.48 -29.88 18.95
C TRP A 44 -8.63 -28.81 19.63
N SER A 45 -7.72 -29.20 20.51
CA SER A 45 -6.76 -28.28 21.11
C SER A 45 -5.88 -27.60 20.05
N TYR A 46 -5.44 -28.34 19.02
CA TYR A 46 -4.74 -27.75 17.88
C TYR A 46 -5.55 -26.71 17.14
N LEU A 47 -6.81 -27.04 16.79
CA LEU A 47 -7.67 -26.15 16.03
C LEU A 47 -7.90 -24.83 16.78
N VAL A 48 -8.13 -24.91 18.09
CA VAL A 48 -8.31 -23.75 18.97
C VAL A 48 -7.04 -22.91 19.03
N ILE A 49 -5.86 -23.52 19.19
CA ILE A 49 -4.58 -22.79 19.24
C ILE A 49 -4.26 -22.13 17.90
N ALA A 50 -4.43 -22.84 16.79
CA ALA A 50 -4.14 -22.35 15.45
C ALA A 50 -5.05 -21.18 15.06
N LEU A 51 -6.37 -21.32 15.30
CA LEU A 51 -7.34 -20.24 15.07
C LEU A 51 -7.12 -19.07 16.03
N GLY A 52 -6.95 -19.35 17.32
CA GLY A 52 -6.71 -18.34 18.34
C GLY A 52 -5.47 -17.52 18.04
N THR A 53 -4.37 -18.18 17.67
CA THR A 53 -3.12 -17.49 17.33
C THR A 53 -3.24 -16.71 16.03
N ASN A 54 -3.94 -17.23 15.01
CA ASN A 54 -4.21 -16.45 13.80
C ASN A 54 -5.04 -15.20 14.10
N ILE A 55 -6.11 -15.31 14.88
CA ILE A 55 -6.96 -14.17 15.24
C ILE A 55 -6.15 -13.14 16.02
N VAL A 56 -5.39 -13.56 17.03
CA VAL A 56 -4.53 -12.68 17.83
C VAL A 56 -3.50 -11.99 16.93
N LEU A 57 -2.83 -12.73 16.05
CA LEU A 57 -1.84 -12.19 15.13
C LEU A 57 -2.44 -11.13 14.19
N GLN A 58 -3.63 -11.42 13.64
CA GLN A 58 -4.34 -10.52 12.71
C GLN A 58 -4.93 -9.28 13.39
N LEU A 59 -5.23 -9.33 14.70
CA LEU A 59 -5.80 -8.19 15.43
C LEU A 59 -4.71 -7.34 16.12
N VAL A 60 -3.72 -7.98 16.73
CA VAL A 60 -2.71 -7.31 17.54
C VAL A 60 -1.62 -6.68 16.68
N LEU A 61 -1.12 -7.38 15.66
CA LEU A 61 -0.04 -6.83 14.83
C LEU A 61 -0.43 -5.50 14.14
N PRO A 62 -1.61 -5.34 13.53
CA PRO A 62 -1.99 -4.05 12.95
C PRO A 62 -2.02 -2.93 13.98
N LEU A 63 -2.45 -3.21 15.22
CA LEU A 63 -2.50 -2.19 16.29
C LEU A 63 -1.09 -1.71 16.68
N LEU A 64 -0.11 -2.61 16.69
CA LEU A 64 1.28 -2.27 16.99
C LEU A 64 1.98 -1.55 15.82
N VAL A 65 1.63 -1.91 14.59
CA VAL A 65 2.31 -1.43 13.38
C VAL A 65 1.67 -0.14 12.85
N ALA A 66 0.37 0.07 13.05
CA ALA A 66 -0.34 1.28 12.66
C ALA A 66 0.36 2.58 13.11
N PRO A 67 0.76 2.78 14.38
CA PRO A 67 1.44 4.02 14.80
C PRO A 67 2.81 4.22 14.13
N LEU A 68 3.50 3.13 13.78
CA LEU A 68 4.78 3.21 13.07
C LEU A 68 4.58 3.65 11.62
N ILE A 69 3.56 3.10 10.96
CA ILE A 69 3.18 3.48 9.60
C ILE A 69 2.76 4.95 9.55
N THR A 70 1.89 5.40 10.47
CA THR A 70 1.42 6.80 10.47
C THR A 70 2.56 7.78 10.70
N LYS A 71 3.49 7.47 11.62
CA LYS A 71 4.68 8.30 11.85
C LYS A 71 5.57 8.38 10.59
N ARG A 72 5.78 7.26 9.90
CA ARG A 72 6.54 7.24 8.63
C ARG A 72 5.83 8.03 7.55
N GLU A 73 4.52 7.84 7.38
CA GLU A 73 3.73 8.57 6.39
C GLU A 73 3.73 10.08 6.66
N ALA A 74 3.77 10.51 7.92
CA ALA A 74 3.94 11.91 8.28
C ALA A 74 5.30 12.48 7.85
N LEU A 75 6.40 11.75 8.11
CA LEU A 75 7.74 12.15 7.65
C LEU A 75 7.85 12.19 6.13
N ASP A 76 7.25 11.21 5.44
CA ASP A 76 7.18 11.22 3.98
C ASP A 76 6.42 12.47 3.49
N ALA A 77 5.28 12.80 4.12
CA ALA A 77 4.49 13.97 3.77
C ALA A 77 5.24 15.30 4.01
N GLU A 78 6.07 15.39 5.05
CA GLU A 78 6.97 16.54 5.28
C GLU A 78 7.99 16.71 4.14
N MET A 79 8.44 15.61 3.54
CA MET A 79 9.30 15.63 2.34
C MET A 79 8.52 15.82 1.03
N GLY A 80 7.19 15.98 1.10
CA GLY A 80 6.31 16.06 -0.06
C GLY A 80 6.16 14.73 -0.82
N ILE A 81 6.57 13.61 -0.21
CA ILE A 81 6.48 12.26 -0.76
C ILE A 81 5.29 11.55 -0.10
N VAL A 82 4.49 10.84 -0.87
CA VAL A 82 3.34 10.13 -0.32
C VAL A 82 3.21 8.74 -0.92
N GLU A 83 2.97 7.77 -0.05
CA GLU A 83 2.65 6.42 -0.50
C GLU A 83 1.28 6.42 -1.16
N CYS A 84 1.23 6.03 -2.43
CA CYS A 84 -0.01 6.00 -3.19
C CYS A 84 -0.07 4.80 -4.15
N GLY A 85 -1.27 4.52 -4.63
CA GLY A 85 -1.52 3.64 -5.75
C GLY A 85 -1.95 4.47 -6.94
N ILE A 86 -1.50 4.14 -8.15
CA ILE A 86 -2.00 4.75 -9.38
C ILE A 86 -2.60 3.69 -10.30
N ARG A 87 -3.64 4.05 -11.03
CA ARG A 87 -4.23 3.24 -12.09
C ARG A 87 -4.56 4.14 -13.28
N SER A 88 -4.30 3.68 -14.49
CA SER A 88 -4.78 4.36 -15.71
C SER A 88 -5.30 3.32 -16.70
N ARG A 89 -6.28 3.71 -17.51
CA ARG A 89 -6.68 2.92 -18.70
C ARG A 89 -5.66 2.99 -19.83
N SER A 90 -4.80 4.01 -19.84
CA SER A 90 -3.83 4.32 -20.91
C SER A 90 -2.37 4.06 -20.53
N LEU A 91 -2.08 3.68 -19.27
CA LEU A 91 -0.72 3.26 -18.89
C LEU A 91 -0.41 1.94 -19.62
N PRO A 92 0.72 1.82 -20.33
CA PRO A 92 1.14 0.53 -20.84
C PRO A 92 1.24 -0.45 -19.66
N PRO A 93 0.83 -1.73 -19.82
CA PRO A 93 1.09 -2.72 -18.79
C PRO A 93 2.60 -2.72 -18.53
N GLY A 94 3.01 -2.14 -17.40
CA GLY A 94 4.39 -2.22 -16.95
C GLY A 94 4.78 -3.69 -16.78
N PRO A 95 6.07 -4.03 -16.83
CA PRO A 95 6.49 -5.39 -16.53
C PRO A 95 5.87 -5.80 -15.19
N PRO A 96 5.10 -6.90 -15.14
CA PRO A 96 4.43 -7.30 -13.92
C PRO A 96 5.51 -7.45 -12.84
N PRO A 97 5.31 -6.90 -11.62
CA PRO A 97 6.20 -7.22 -10.53
C PRO A 97 6.21 -8.75 -10.38
N PRO A 98 7.38 -9.37 -10.11
CA PRO A 98 7.59 -10.80 -10.29
C PRO A 98 6.67 -11.73 -9.46
N ASP A 99 5.83 -11.20 -8.57
CA ASP A 99 5.08 -11.97 -7.57
C ASP A 99 3.64 -11.46 -7.32
N SER A 100 2.83 -11.14 -8.34
CA SER A 100 1.41 -10.83 -8.08
C SER A 100 0.43 -11.44 -9.09
N SER A 101 -0.34 -12.39 -8.58
CA SER A 101 -1.69 -12.69 -9.06
C SER A 101 -2.48 -11.38 -9.21
N TYR A 102 -2.89 -11.11 -10.44
CA TYR A 102 -3.67 -9.96 -10.84
C TYR A 102 -5.01 -9.91 -10.09
N GLN A 103 -5.18 -8.91 -9.23
CA GLN A 103 -6.49 -8.33 -8.91
C GLN A 103 -6.39 -6.79 -9.00
N SER A 104 -6.58 -6.29 -10.23
CA SER A 104 -7.13 -4.96 -10.58
C SER A 104 -6.22 -3.74 -10.88
N GLY A 105 -5.06 -3.90 -11.53
CA GLY A 105 -4.46 -2.80 -12.33
C GLY A 105 -3.92 -1.58 -11.57
N TRP A 106 -3.72 -1.69 -10.25
CA TRP A 106 -3.11 -0.64 -9.43
C TRP A 106 -1.59 -0.84 -9.32
N LEU A 107 -0.82 0.19 -9.65
CA LEU A 107 0.61 0.29 -9.38
C LEU A 107 0.80 0.98 -8.04
N ILE A 108 1.37 0.28 -7.05
CA ILE A 108 1.63 0.83 -5.72
C ILE A 108 3.06 1.38 -5.70
N GLY A 109 3.23 2.57 -5.14
CA GLY A 109 4.51 3.28 -5.14
C GLY A 109 4.49 4.50 -4.24
N TYR A 110 5.39 5.43 -4.55
CA TYR A 110 5.45 6.74 -3.93
C TYR A 110 5.24 7.79 -5.01
N ALA A 111 4.55 8.87 -4.66
CA ALA A 111 4.43 10.04 -5.50
C ALA A 111 4.98 11.27 -4.82
N LYS A 112 5.51 12.20 -5.61
CA LYS A 112 5.95 13.52 -5.19
C LYS A 112 5.41 14.55 -6.17
N LYS A 113 4.92 15.67 -5.66
CA LYS A 113 4.54 16.82 -6.50
C LYS A 113 5.78 17.65 -6.78
N GLU A 114 6.06 17.89 -8.05
CA GLU A 114 7.11 18.79 -8.51
C GLU A 114 6.49 19.81 -9.47
N ASN A 115 6.27 21.04 -8.99
CA ASN A 115 5.57 22.09 -9.72
C ASN A 115 4.18 21.60 -10.20
N ASP A 116 3.92 21.65 -11.51
CA ASP A 116 2.69 21.15 -12.16
C ASP A 116 2.79 19.69 -12.61
N SER A 117 3.78 18.96 -12.10
CA SER A 117 3.99 17.55 -12.40
C SER A 117 3.88 16.66 -11.16
N LEU A 118 3.41 15.43 -11.38
CA LEU A 118 3.37 14.36 -10.39
C LEU A 118 4.39 13.30 -10.81
N VAL A 119 5.42 13.11 -9.99
CA VAL A 119 6.43 12.07 -10.19
C VAL A 119 6.03 10.87 -9.35
N PHE A 120 5.76 9.73 -9.99
CA PHE A 120 5.41 8.48 -9.34
C PHE A 120 6.48 7.42 -9.58
N GLN A 121 6.92 6.72 -8.53
CA GLN A 121 7.84 5.60 -8.68
C GLN A 121 7.27 4.34 -8.02
N PRO A 122 7.13 3.22 -8.76
CA PRO A 122 6.57 2.01 -8.20
C PRO A 122 7.49 1.40 -7.14
N ARG A 123 6.90 0.61 -6.24
CA ARG A 123 7.64 -0.08 -5.18
C ARG A 123 7.34 -1.58 -5.15
N LYS A 124 8.29 -2.37 -4.65
CA LYS A 124 8.07 -3.78 -4.34
C LYS A 124 7.14 -3.88 -3.12
N LYS A 125 6.08 -4.68 -3.22
CA LYS A 125 5.05 -4.82 -2.16
C LYS A 125 5.65 -5.32 -0.84
N SER A 126 6.57 -6.29 -0.91
CA SER A 126 7.18 -6.96 0.25
C SER A 126 8.17 -6.09 1.02
N THR A 127 9.08 -5.40 0.32
CA THR A 127 10.17 -4.64 0.96
C THR A 127 9.88 -3.16 1.08
N GLY A 128 8.98 -2.62 0.25
CA GLY A 128 8.77 -1.17 0.10
C GLY A 128 9.86 -0.47 -0.71
N SER A 129 10.85 -1.20 -1.23
CA SER A 129 11.92 -0.66 -2.06
C SER A 129 11.38 -0.18 -3.40
N LEU A 130 11.93 0.91 -3.92
CA LEU A 130 11.60 1.44 -5.24
C LEU A 130 12.05 0.47 -6.34
N VAL A 131 11.27 0.43 -7.42
CA VAL A 131 11.51 -0.43 -8.58
C VAL A 131 11.25 0.38 -9.84
N GLY A 132 12.10 0.20 -10.86
CA GLY A 132 11.92 0.85 -12.16
C GLY A 132 12.16 2.35 -12.14
N SER A 133 11.98 2.97 -13.30
CA SER A 133 12.16 4.40 -13.50
C SER A 133 10.94 5.19 -13.00
N PRO A 134 11.13 6.44 -12.51
CA PRO A 134 10.02 7.33 -12.19
C PRO A 134 9.15 7.62 -13.42
N LEU A 135 7.84 7.64 -13.21
CA LEU A 135 6.80 8.05 -14.14
C LEU A 135 6.40 9.49 -13.83
N THR A 136 6.66 10.41 -14.74
CA THR A 136 6.23 11.82 -14.61
C THR A 136 4.94 12.04 -15.38
N PHE A 137 3.95 12.61 -14.70
CA PHE A 137 2.70 13.12 -15.28
C PHE A 137 2.73 14.64 -15.22
N GLN A 138 2.38 15.33 -16.31
CA GLN A 138 2.35 16.79 -16.38
C GLN A 138 0.91 17.30 -16.42
N ASN A 139 0.73 18.60 -16.16
CA ASN A 139 -0.58 19.28 -16.19
C ASN A 139 -1.60 18.63 -15.27
N VAL A 140 -1.15 18.28 -14.06
CA VAL A 140 -1.93 17.49 -13.12
C VAL A 140 -3.03 18.35 -12.49
N THR A 141 -4.28 18.04 -12.81
CA THR A 141 -5.44 18.77 -12.31
C THR A 141 -6.44 17.80 -11.68
N PRO A 142 -6.87 18.03 -10.43
CA PRO A 142 -7.90 17.19 -9.79
C PRO A 142 -9.24 17.38 -10.50
N LEU A 143 -9.92 16.28 -10.81
CA LEU A 143 -11.25 16.31 -11.42
C LEU A 143 -12.31 16.48 -10.34
N THR A 144 -13.11 17.55 -10.45
CA THR A 144 -14.24 17.85 -9.57
C THR A 144 -15.29 16.72 -9.63
N GLY A 145 -15.77 16.26 -8.47
CA GLY A 145 -16.74 15.15 -8.37
C GLY A 145 -16.17 13.73 -8.43
N GLY A 146 -14.83 13.58 -8.51
CA GLY A 146 -14.15 12.28 -8.62
C GLY A 146 -13.85 11.55 -7.30
N LEU A 147 -14.29 12.04 -6.14
CA LEU A 147 -13.92 11.39 -4.88
C LEU A 147 -14.67 10.06 -4.72
N ARG A 148 -13.95 8.92 -4.72
CA ARG A 148 -14.51 7.65 -4.26
C ARG A 148 -14.07 7.41 -2.81
N THR A 149 -15.05 7.44 -1.91
CA THR A 149 -14.90 7.17 -0.47
C THR A 149 -14.40 5.74 -0.19
N PRO A 150 -13.81 5.50 1.00
CA PRO A 150 -12.87 4.39 1.25
C PRO A 150 -13.46 2.97 1.23
N ALA A 151 -14.79 2.83 1.21
CA ALA A 151 -15.46 1.52 1.29
C ALA A 151 -15.05 0.58 0.15
N ALA A 152 -14.88 1.10 -1.08
CA ALA A 152 -14.51 0.29 -2.24
C ALA A 152 -12.98 0.16 -2.44
N ALA A 153 -12.14 0.96 -1.79
CA ALA A 153 -10.68 0.95 -2.01
C ALA A 153 -9.95 -0.07 -1.12
N SER A 154 -10.50 -0.35 0.06
CA SER A 154 -9.85 -1.17 1.09
C SER A 154 -9.59 -2.62 0.67
N TRP A 155 -10.45 -3.21 -0.17
CA TRP A 155 -10.33 -4.61 -0.57
C TRP A 155 -9.31 -4.85 -1.68
N TYR A 156 -9.17 -3.93 -2.65
CA TYR A 156 -8.19 -4.06 -3.73
C TYR A 156 -6.76 -3.71 -3.32
N LEU A 157 -6.60 -2.77 -2.38
CA LEU A 157 -5.29 -2.24 -1.99
C LEU A 157 -4.67 -2.99 -0.79
N GLY A 158 -5.37 -3.99 -0.24
CA GLY A 158 -4.90 -4.84 0.84
C GLY A 158 -5.13 -4.27 2.25
N PRO A 159 -4.82 -5.07 3.30
CA PRO A 159 -5.19 -4.79 4.69
C PRO A 159 -4.58 -3.50 5.27
N LEU A 160 -3.45 -3.03 4.72
CA LEU A 160 -2.81 -1.76 5.09
C LEU A 160 -3.47 -0.51 4.48
N SER A 161 -4.48 -0.70 3.64
CA SER A 161 -5.09 0.38 2.86
C SER A 161 -6.45 0.83 3.38
N ARG A 162 -6.81 0.43 4.62
CA ARG A 162 -7.96 0.99 5.33
C ARG A 162 -7.78 2.50 5.48
N GLY A 163 -8.79 3.27 5.09
CA GLY A 163 -8.76 4.75 5.13
C GLY A 163 -8.14 5.45 3.92
N ARG A 164 -7.76 4.71 2.86
CA ARG A 164 -7.31 5.32 1.60
C ARG A 164 -8.49 5.79 0.75
N THR A 165 -8.35 6.99 0.20
CA THR A 165 -9.32 7.63 -0.71
C THR A 165 -8.81 7.53 -2.13
N VAL A 166 -9.72 7.38 -3.09
CA VAL A 166 -9.39 7.41 -4.52
C VAL A 166 -9.86 8.73 -5.13
N VAL A 167 -8.97 9.39 -5.86
CA VAL A 167 -9.22 10.63 -6.62
C VAL A 167 -8.89 10.41 -8.10
N PHE A 168 -9.54 11.16 -8.99
CA PHE A 168 -9.21 11.17 -10.41
C PHE A 168 -8.44 12.45 -10.74
N LEU A 169 -7.32 12.29 -11.43
CA LEU A 169 -6.49 13.38 -11.91
C LEU A 169 -6.49 13.38 -13.43
N LYS A 170 -6.68 14.55 -14.04
CA LYS A 170 -6.42 14.77 -15.46
C LYS A 170 -4.95 15.14 -15.62
N THR A 171 -4.30 14.53 -16.60
CA THR A 171 -2.87 14.68 -16.91
C THR A 171 -2.67 14.82 -18.42
N ASP A 172 -1.46 15.13 -18.84
CA ASP A 172 -1.01 15.06 -20.24
C ASP A 172 -1.23 13.66 -20.89
N ARG A 173 -1.26 12.60 -20.08
CA ARG A 173 -1.46 11.21 -20.52
C ARG A 173 -2.89 10.70 -20.38
N GLY A 174 -3.84 11.61 -20.12
CA GLY A 174 -5.25 11.31 -19.89
C GLY A 174 -5.62 11.29 -18.41
N VAL A 175 -6.67 10.54 -18.07
CA VAL A 175 -7.19 10.47 -16.70
C VAL A 175 -6.59 9.29 -15.95
N ILE A 176 -5.99 9.57 -14.80
CA ILE A 176 -5.45 8.58 -13.88
C ILE A 176 -6.25 8.58 -12.58
N GLU A 177 -6.36 7.40 -11.97
CA GLU A 177 -6.88 7.21 -10.63
C GLU A 177 -5.70 7.14 -9.66
N VAL A 178 -5.77 7.91 -8.57
CA VAL A 178 -4.75 7.91 -7.52
C VAL A 178 -5.40 7.58 -6.18
N SER A 179 -4.85 6.60 -5.48
CA SER A 179 -5.28 6.19 -4.15
C SER A 179 -4.25 6.57 -3.10
N GLY A 180 -4.65 7.24 -2.02
CA GLY A 180 -3.72 7.61 -0.95
C GLY A 180 -4.46 7.96 0.34
N SER A 181 -3.73 8.24 1.41
CA SER A 181 -4.32 8.87 2.60
C SER A 181 -4.81 10.28 2.24
N VAL A 182 -5.86 10.78 2.91
CA VAL A 182 -6.38 12.14 2.65
C VAL A 182 -5.27 13.18 2.87
N VAL A 183 -4.48 13.02 3.92
CA VAL A 183 -3.32 13.88 4.21
C VAL A 183 -2.32 13.83 3.07
N GLY A 184 -1.98 12.62 2.59
CA GLY A 184 -1.03 12.47 1.51
C GLY A 184 -1.53 13.07 0.19
N LEU A 185 -2.78 12.82 -0.18
CA LEU A 185 -3.38 13.39 -1.39
C LEU A 185 -3.45 14.92 -1.35
N LYS A 186 -3.69 15.50 -0.17
CA LYS A 186 -3.62 16.96 0.04
C LYS A 186 -2.19 17.47 -0.12
N ALA A 187 -1.19 16.78 0.44
CA ALA A 187 0.22 17.17 0.35
C ALA A 187 0.72 17.21 -1.11
N VAL A 188 0.25 16.30 -1.97
CA VAL A 188 0.59 16.32 -3.41
C VAL A 188 -0.40 17.08 -4.29
N GLY A 189 -1.32 17.87 -3.68
CA GLY A 189 -2.30 18.66 -4.44
C GLY A 189 -3.23 17.84 -5.34
N ALA A 190 -3.38 16.55 -5.06
CA ALA A 190 -4.26 15.62 -5.78
C ALA A 190 -5.67 15.60 -5.18
N TYR A 191 -5.85 16.16 -3.98
CA TYR A 191 -7.15 16.22 -3.32
C TYR A 191 -7.97 17.42 -3.82
N PRO A 192 -9.25 17.24 -4.22
CA PRO A 192 -10.09 18.34 -4.68
C PRO A 192 -10.34 19.35 -3.56
N ALA A 193 -10.17 20.64 -3.87
CA ALA A 193 -10.32 21.73 -2.90
C ALA A 193 -11.74 21.87 -2.32
N GLU A 194 -12.75 21.40 -3.06
CA GLU A 194 -14.17 21.50 -2.73
C GLU A 194 -14.66 20.38 -1.78
N ALA A 195 -13.81 19.44 -1.39
CA ALA A 195 -14.18 18.28 -0.55
C ALA A 195 -13.87 18.48 0.95
N VAL A 196 -13.95 19.73 1.44
CA VAL A 196 -13.82 20.11 2.86
C VAL A 196 -15.19 20.29 3.48
#